data_AF-A0A3D0MVB7-F1
#
_entry.id   AF-A0A3D0MVB7-F1
#
_cell.length_a   1.000
_cell.length_b   1.000
_cell.length_c   1.000
_cell.angle_alpha   90.00
_cell.angle_beta   90.00
_cell.angle_gamma   90.00
#
_symmetry.space_group_name_H-M   'P 1'
#
loop_
_entity.id
_entity.type
_entity.pdbx_description
1 polymer ?
#
loop_
_entity_poly.entity_id
_entity_poly.type
_entity_poly.pdbx_seq_one_letter_code
_entity_poly.pdbx_strand_id
1 'polypeptide(L)'
;MSQYLDEIGEILGPERESLLTYTCWGIPSDMLVVPGPDFVDRFAAETDRPTPVLRSLQTLFDHGRLKGTGYLSILPVDQGVEHSAGASFAANPIYCDPENIVKLAIEAECSAVASTLGVLGAMARKYAHRIPFILKINHNQLLSYPNTYDQILFASVKQARDLGAVAVGATIYFGSPESPRQIQ
;
A
#
# COMPACT_ATOMS: atom_id res chain seq x y z
N MET A 1 -16.04 -22.12 8.70
CA MET A 1 -16.81 -20.88 8.97
C MET A 1 -17.68 -21.03 10.22
N SER A 2 -18.48 -22.10 10.36
CA SER A 2 -19.30 -22.35 11.57
C SER A 2 -18.50 -22.40 12.88
N GLN A 3 -17.40 -23.18 12.90
CA GLN A 3 -16.62 -23.42 14.13
C GLN A 3 -16.00 -22.15 14.72
N TYR A 4 -15.59 -21.20 13.87
CA TYR A 4 -15.03 -19.92 14.31
C TYR A 4 -16.07 -18.98 14.92
N LEU A 5 -17.31 -19.01 14.43
CA LEU A 5 -18.39 -18.17 14.98
C LEU A 5 -18.84 -18.67 16.36
N ASP A 6 -18.74 -19.98 16.60
CA ASP A 6 -19.05 -20.57 17.89
C ASP A 6 -17.98 -20.20 18.95
N GLU A 7 -16.69 -20.29 18.60
CA GLU A 7 -15.58 -19.84 19.47
C GLU A 7 -15.68 -18.33 19.79
N ILE A 8 -15.97 -17.49 18.81
CA ILE A 8 -16.22 -16.05 19.02
C ILE A 8 -17.43 -15.87 19.95
N GLY A 9 -18.49 -16.65 19.76
CA GLY A 9 -19.68 -16.61 20.59
C GLY A 9 -19.40 -16.94 22.06
N GLU A 10 -18.51 -17.90 22.34
CA GLU A 10 -18.08 -18.23 23.70
C GLU A 10 -17.31 -17.10 24.36
N ILE A 11 -16.41 -16.43 23.62
CA ILE A 11 -15.64 -15.28 24.11
C ILE A 11 -16.56 -14.10 24.46
N LEU A 12 -17.54 -13.83 23.60
CA LEU A 12 -18.48 -12.72 23.78
C LEU A 12 -19.55 -12.99 24.86
N GLY A 13 -19.80 -14.27 25.17
CA GLY A 13 -20.70 -14.69 26.23
C GLY A 13 -22.09 -14.01 26.14
N PRO A 14 -22.54 -13.28 27.18
CA PRO A 14 -23.86 -12.62 27.17
C PRO A 14 -24.04 -11.56 26.08
N GLU A 15 -22.95 -10.95 25.60
CA GLU A 15 -22.98 -9.90 24.56
C GLU A 15 -22.99 -10.47 23.14
N ARG A 16 -22.85 -11.80 22.99
CA ARG A 16 -22.82 -12.48 21.69
C ARG A 16 -23.96 -12.03 20.78
N GLU A 17 -25.18 -12.10 21.28
CA GLU A 17 -26.36 -11.82 20.47
C GLU A 17 -26.41 -10.36 20.06
N SER A 18 -26.17 -9.43 21.00
CA SER A 18 -26.24 -8.00 20.73
C SER A 18 -25.13 -7.53 19.78
N LEU A 19 -23.93 -8.12 19.82
CA LEU A 19 -22.80 -7.71 19.00
C LEU A 19 -22.78 -8.38 17.62
N LEU A 20 -23.05 -9.69 17.53
CA LEU A 20 -22.95 -10.43 16.27
C LEU A 20 -24.17 -10.23 15.35
N THR A 21 -25.33 -9.87 15.92
CA THR A 21 -26.54 -9.61 15.14
C THR A 21 -26.82 -8.12 14.93
N TYR A 22 -25.99 -7.23 15.51
CA TYR A 22 -26.16 -5.79 15.35
C TYR A 22 -26.15 -5.41 13.88
N THR A 23 -27.23 -4.76 13.44
CA THR A 23 -27.30 -4.10 12.15
C THR A 23 -27.33 -2.59 12.40
N CYS A 24 -26.39 -1.85 11.80
CA CYS A 24 -26.39 -0.40 11.88
C CYS A 24 -27.66 0.16 11.23
N TRP A 25 -28.48 0.87 12.01
CA TRP A 25 -29.70 1.52 11.54
C TRP A 25 -29.54 3.04 11.37
N GLY A 26 -28.44 3.61 11.85
CA GLY A 26 -28.20 5.06 11.80
C GLY A 26 -27.81 5.58 10.42
N ILE A 27 -26.96 4.84 9.71
CA ILE A 27 -26.54 5.16 8.34
C ILE A 27 -26.91 3.99 7.44
N PRO A 28 -27.95 4.12 6.60
CA PRO A 28 -28.32 3.11 5.61
C PRO A 28 -27.14 2.75 4.68
N SER A 29 -27.03 1.48 4.31
CA SER A 29 -25.94 0.98 3.48
C SER A 29 -25.97 1.53 2.05
N ASP A 30 -27.12 1.95 1.54
CA ASP A 30 -27.29 2.59 0.23
C ASP A 30 -26.74 4.03 0.19
N MET A 31 -26.50 4.66 1.34
CA MET A 31 -25.76 5.92 1.44
C MET A 31 -24.24 5.72 1.35
N LEU A 32 -23.77 4.47 1.41
CA LEU A 32 -22.34 4.17 1.36
C LEU A 32 -21.84 4.02 -0.08
N VAL A 33 -20.75 4.71 -0.36
CA VAL A 33 -19.91 4.43 -1.51
C VAL A 33 -19.05 3.21 -1.18
N VAL A 34 -19.43 2.05 -1.71
CA VAL A 34 -18.67 0.81 -1.54
C VAL A 34 -17.70 0.57 -2.69
N PRO A 35 -16.51 0.00 -2.42
CA PRO A 35 -15.61 -0.46 -3.47
C PRO A 35 -16.28 -1.49 -4.38
N GLY A 36 -15.93 -1.45 -5.66
CA GLY A 36 -16.46 -2.37 -6.66
C GLY A 36 -15.57 -2.45 -7.91
N PRO A 37 -15.89 -3.37 -8.83
CA PRO A 37 -15.17 -3.50 -10.10
C PRO A 37 -15.19 -2.22 -10.95
N ASP A 38 -16.21 -1.38 -10.73
CA ASP A 38 -16.45 -0.13 -11.43
C ASP A 38 -15.79 1.09 -10.75
N PHE A 39 -14.91 0.89 -9.76
CA PHE A 39 -14.34 2.00 -8.97
C PHE A 39 -13.71 3.10 -9.83
N VAL A 40 -12.96 2.72 -10.86
CA VAL A 40 -12.30 3.69 -11.76
C VAL A 40 -13.32 4.48 -12.56
N ASP A 41 -14.34 3.82 -13.11
CA ASP A 41 -15.39 4.46 -13.92
C ASP A 41 -16.29 5.35 -13.06
N ARG A 42 -16.72 4.85 -11.90
CA ARG A 42 -17.69 5.55 -11.03
C ARG A 42 -17.08 6.72 -10.26
N PHE A 43 -15.79 6.65 -9.89
CA PHE A 43 -15.15 7.66 -9.03
C PHE A 43 -13.97 8.38 -9.65
N ALA A 44 -13.04 7.65 -10.27
CA ALA A 44 -11.81 8.28 -10.73
C ALA A 44 -12.04 9.07 -12.03
N ALA A 45 -12.85 8.53 -12.95
CA ALA A 45 -13.10 9.11 -14.27
C ALA A 45 -13.87 10.45 -14.21
N GLU A 46 -14.71 10.65 -13.20
CA GLU A 46 -15.51 11.86 -13.00
C GLU A 46 -14.73 13.01 -12.30
N THR A 47 -13.40 12.92 -12.25
CA THR A 47 -12.53 13.92 -11.60
C THR A 47 -11.57 14.57 -12.59
N ASP A 48 -10.77 15.53 -12.12
CA ASP A 48 -9.72 16.18 -12.89
C ASP A 48 -8.45 15.32 -13.08
N ARG A 49 -8.51 14.03 -12.71
CA ARG A 49 -7.40 13.09 -12.87
C ARG A 49 -7.04 12.93 -14.35
N PRO A 50 -5.76 13.13 -14.74
CA PRO A 50 -5.33 12.92 -16.11
C PRO A 50 -5.53 11.47 -16.57
N THR A 51 -5.76 11.27 -17.87
CA THR A 51 -5.93 9.93 -18.48
C THR A 51 -4.85 8.91 -18.08
N PRO A 52 -3.55 9.26 -17.98
CA PRO A 52 -2.53 8.33 -17.49
C PRO A 52 -2.78 7.83 -16.06
N VAL A 53 -3.34 8.67 -15.18
CA VAL A 53 -3.69 8.30 -13.80
C VAL A 53 -4.82 7.28 -13.80
N LEU A 54 -5.85 7.46 -14.62
CA LEU A 54 -6.94 6.48 -14.74
C LEU A 54 -6.42 5.11 -15.18
N ARG A 55 -5.49 5.08 -16.14
CA ARG A 55 -4.84 3.83 -16.60
C ARG A 55 -4.01 3.17 -15.50
N SER A 56 -3.26 3.96 -14.72
CA SER A 56 -2.51 3.45 -13.57
C SER A 56 -3.42 2.86 -12.50
N LEU A 57 -4.53 3.55 -12.18
CA LEU A 57 -5.52 3.05 -11.23
C LEU A 57 -6.14 1.74 -11.72
N GLN A 58 -6.57 1.67 -12.99
CA GLN A 58 -7.10 0.44 -13.56
C GLN A 58 -6.08 -0.70 -13.48
N THR A 59 -4.81 -0.42 -13.80
CA THR A 59 -3.72 -1.40 -13.72
C THR A 59 -3.56 -1.96 -12.30
N LEU A 60 -3.72 -1.12 -11.26
CA LEU A 60 -3.66 -1.55 -9.86
C LEU A 60 -4.88 -2.38 -9.47
N PHE A 61 -6.10 -1.91 -9.78
CA PHE A 61 -7.35 -2.57 -9.39
C PHE A 61 -7.66 -3.85 -10.18
N ASP A 62 -7.01 -4.08 -11.32
CA ASP A 62 -7.14 -5.31 -12.11
C ASP A 62 -6.02 -6.33 -11.85
N HIS A 63 -5.09 -6.05 -10.94
CA HIS A 63 -3.98 -6.92 -10.62
C HIS A 63 -4.13 -7.62 -9.27
N GLY A 64 -3.61 -8.85 -9.19
CA GLY A 64 -3.59 -9.66 -7.98
C GLY A 64 -4.93 -10.34 -7.64
N ARG A 65 -5.00 -10.91 -6.44
CA ARG A 65 -6.14 -11.68 -5.91
C ARG A 65 -7.40 -10.85 -5.73
N LEU A 66 -7.25 -9.55 -5.46
CA LEU A 66 -8.37 -8.62 -5.24
C LEU A 66 -8.86 -7.94 -6.53
N LYS A 67 -8.41 -8.40 -7.70
CA LYS A 67 -8.83 -7.83 -8.98
C LYS A 67 -10.34 -7.78 -9.13
N GLY A 68 -10.87 -6.64 -9.62
CA GLY A 68 -12.31 -6.45 -9.84
C GLY A 68 -13.16 -6.40 -8.57
N THR A 69 -12.56 -6.38 -7.37
CA THR A 69 -13.30 -6.22 -6.11
C THR A 69 -13.42 -4.76 -5.67
N GLY A 70 -12.62 -3.87 -6.27
CA GLY A 70 -12.42 -2.49 -5.80
C GLY A 70 -11.49 -2.35 -4.61
N TYR A 71 -10.92 -3.45 -4.10
CA TYR A 71 -9.91 -3.45 -3.04
C TYR A 71 -8.50 -3.66 -3.63
N LEU A 72 -7.48 -3.18 -2.91
CA LEU A 72 -6.07 -3.35 -3.27
C LEU A 72 -5.33 -4.10 -2.18
N SER A 73 -4.45 -5.02 -2.60
CA SER A 73 -3.46 -5.64 -1.72
C SER A 73 -2.08 -5.20 -2.17
N ILE A 74 -1.41 -4.34 -1.39
CA ILE A 74 -0.08 -3.85 -1.73
C ILE A 74 0.89 -4.47 -0.73
N LEU A 75 2.05 -4.93 -1.20
CA LEU A 75 3.16 -5.32 -0.31
C LEU A 75 4.12 -4.12 -0.16
N PRO A 76 4.08 -3.38 0.96
CA PRO A 76 4.97 -2.26 1.20
C PRO A 76 6.26 -2.74 1.89
N VAL A 77 7.39 -2.67 1.17
CA VAL A 77 8.71 -2.95 1.75
C VAL A 77 9.68 -1.84 1.39
N ASP A 78 9.66 -0.79 2.19
CA ASP A 78 10.58 0.36 2.18
C ASP A 78 11.39 0.47 3.48
N GLN A 79 11.08 -0.37 4.47
CA GLN A 79 11.69 -0.47 5.80
C GLN A 79 13.22 -0.55 5.82
N GLY A 80 13.85 -1.10 4.77
CA GLY A 80 15.31 -1.16 4.69
C GLY A 80 15.98 0.22 4.75
N VAL A 81 15.28 1.28 4.32
CA VAL A 81 15.72 2.67 4.46
C VAL A 81 15.14 3.32 5.72
N GLU A 82 13.87 3.07 6.04
CA GLU A 82 13.19 3.66 7.22
C GLU A 82 13.69 3.13 8.57
N HIS A 83 14.33 1.96 8.62
CA HIS A 83 14.80 1.31 9.86
C HIS A 83 16.19 0.70 9.77
N SER A 84 16.88 0.82 8.63
CA SER A 84 18.09 0.08 8.23
C SER A 84 17.84 -1.38 7.85
N ALA A 85 18.61 -1.88 6.88
CA ALA A 85 18.56 -3.28 6.44
C ALA A 85 18.83 -4.28 7.57
N GLY A 86 19.72 -3.93 8.51
CA GLY A 86 20.04 -4.77 9.67
C GLY A 86 18.83 -4.97 10.57
N ALA A 87 18.11 -3.90 10.90
CA ALA A 87 16.91 -4.03 11.73
C ALA A 87 15.76 -4.76 11.01
N SER A 88 15.60 -4.51 9.71
CA SER A 88 14.46 -5.03 8.96
C SER A 88 14.61 -6.48 8.46
N PHE A 89 15.83 -6.90 8.12
CA PHE A 89 16.04 -8.14 7.38
C PHE A 89 16.96 -9.14 8.10
N ALA A 90 17.57 -8.79 9.24
CA ALA A 90 18.43 -9.73 9.97
C ALA A 90 17.68 -10.98 10.46
N ALA A 91 16.40 -10.86 10.80
CA ALA A 91 15.59 -12.00 11.23
C ALA A 91 15.39 -13.04 10.10
N ASN A 92 15.37 -12.60 8.84
CA ASN A 92 15.34 -13.47 7.68
C ASN A 92 16.20 -12.90 6.54
N PRO A 93 17.50 -13.25 6.50
CA PRO A 93 18.48 -12.63 5.60
C PRO A 93 18.20 -12.78 4.11
N ILE A 94 17.32 -13.71 3.69
CA ILE A 94 16.96 -13.85 2.27
C ILE A 94 16.33 -12.55 1.72
N TYR A 95 15.69 -11.75 2.58
CA TYR A 95 15.06 -10.49 2.18
C TYR A 95 16.04 -9.32 2.06
N CYS A 96 17.33 -9.53 2.35
CA CYS A 96 18.38 -8.60 1.90
C CYS A 96 18.50 -8.58 0.37
N ASP A 97 18.13 -9.67 -0.31
CA ASP A 97 17.97 -9.68 -1.77
C ASP A 97 16.60 -9.09 -2.13
N PRO A 98 16.54 -7.94 -2.83
CA PRO A 98 15.30 -7.30 -3.21
C PRO A 98 14.40 -8.15 -4.10
N GLU A 99 14.94 -9.14 -4.82
CA GLU A 99 14.15 -10.04 -5.65
C GLU A 99 13.16 -10.88 -4.83
N ASN A 100 13.53 -11.25 -3.60
CA ASN A 100 12.68 -12.07 -2.75
C ASN A 100 11.46 -11.31 -2.23
N ILE A 101 11.53 -9.98 -2.12
CA ILE A 101 10.37 -9.12 -1.85
C ILE A 101 9.37 -9.21 -3.01
N VAL A 102 9.86 -9.12 -4.24
CA VAL A 102 8.99 -9.16 -5.43
C VAL A 102 8.40 -10.55 -5.63
N LYS A 103 9.19 -11.61 -5.43
CA LYS A 103 8.70 -13.00 -5.46
C LYS A 103 7.60 -13.23 -4.42
N LEU A 104 7.79 -12.73 -3.20
CA LEU A 104 6.78 -12.83 -2.15
C LEU A 104 5.47 -12.13 -2.55
N ALA A 105 5.55 -10.92 -3.11
CA ALA A 105 4.35 -10.21 -3.55
C ALA A 105 3.59 -10.93 -4.67
N ILE A 106 4.32 -11.54 -5.61
CA ILE A 106 3.71 -12.33 -6.69
C ILE A 106 3.06 -13.60 -6.12
N GLU A 107 3.74 -14.32 -5.23
CA GLU A 107 3.21 -15.53 -4.58
C GLU A 107 1.97 -15.22 -3.72
N ALA A 108 1.96 -14.07 -3.05
CA ALA A 108 0.83 -13.57 -2.28
C ALA A 108 -0.30 -13.01 -3.17
N GLU A 109 -0.10 -12.97 -4.49
CA GLU A 109 -1.02 -12.39 -5.47
C GLU A 109 -1.40 -10.93 -5.12
N CYS A 110 -0.41 -10.14 -4.69
CA CYS A 110 -0.60 -8.71 -4.42
C CYS A 110 -0.93 -7.95 -5.70
N SER A 111 -1.72 -6.88 -5.57
CA SER A 111 -2.01 -5.89 -6.61
C SER A 111 -0.79 -5.08 -7.01
N ALA A 112 0.17 -4.84 -6.09
CA ALA A 112 1.41 -4.12 -6.38
C ALA A 112 2.49 -4.34 -5.31
N VAL A 113 3.72 -3.95 -5.65
CA VAL A 113 4.85 -3.80 -4.70
C VAL A 113 5.17 -2.32 -4.52
N ALA A 114 5.18 -1.84 -3.28
CA ALA A 114 5.69 -0.52 -2.95
C ALA A 114 7.09 -0.63 -2.33
N SER A 115 8.08 0.05 -2.90
CA SER A 115 9.45 -0.01 -2.39
C SER A 115 10.28 1.22 -2.77
N THR A 116 11.54 1.24 -2.35
CA THR A 116 12.47 2.37 -2.51
C THR A 116 13.09 2.43 -3.90
N LEU A 117 13.70 3.58 -4.22
CA LEU A 117 14.33 3.82 -5.52
C LEU A 117 15.38 2.76 -5.89
N GLY A 118 16.17 2.29 -4.94
CA GLY A 118 17.19 1.27 -5.18
C GLY A 118 16.59 -0.09 -5.55
N VAL A 119 15.55 -0.52 -4.82
CA VAL A 119 14.85 -1.78 -5.09
C VAL A 119 14.16 -1.74 -6.45
N LEU A 120 13.45 -0.66 -6.76
CA LEU A 120 12.83 -0.49 -8.08
C LEU A 120 13.89 -0.42 -9.18
N GLY A 121 15.01 0.28 -8.96
CA GLY A 121 16.12 0.34 -9.91
C GLY A 121 16.70 -1.04 -10.25
N ALA A 122 16.75 -1.95 -9.28
CA ALA A 122 17.22 -3.31 -9.48
C ALA A 122 16.15 -4.21 -10.16
N MET A 123 14.89 -4.11 -9.75
CA MET A 123 13.86 -5.11 -10.06
C MET A 123 12.84 -4.70 -11.13
N ALA A 124 12.59 -3.40 -11.32
CA ALA A 124 11.46 -2.93 -12.13
C ALA A 124 11.52 -3.46 -13.56
N ARG A 125 12.69 -3.45 -14.22
CA ARG A 125 12.81 -3.94 -15.61
C ARG A 125 12.59 -5.45 -15.71
N LYS A 126 13.05 -6.23 -14.72
CA LYS A 126 12.92 -7.69 -14.70
C LYS A 126 11.45 -8.12 -14.51
N TYR A 127 10.67 -7.34 -13.76
CA TYR A 127 9.29 -7.69 -13.38
C TYR A 127 8.21 -6.78 -13.99
N ALA A 128 8.57 -5.89 -14.94
CA ALA A 128 7.68 -4.86 -15.49
C ALA A 128 6.33 -5.38 -16.01
N HIS A 129 6.28 -6.62 -16.50
CA HIS A 129 5.10 -7.26 -17.07
C HIS A 129 4.48 -8.32 -16.13
N ARG A 130 4.93 -8.36 -14.87
CA ARG A 130 4.57 -9.38 -13.89
C ARG A 130 3.81 -8.81 -12.71
N ILE A 131 4.22 -7.64 -12.20
CA ILE A 131 3.57 -6.97 -11.07
C ILE A 131 3.77 -5.45 -11.16
N PRO A 132 2.74 -4.63 -10.87
CA PRO A 132 2.87 -3.18 -10.79
C PRO A 132 3.78 -2.73 -9.65
N PHE A 133 4.57 -1.68 -9.89
CA PHE A 133 5.43 -1.05 -8.89
C PHE A 133 4.92 0.33 -8.47
N ILE A 134 5.08 0.63 -7.18
CA ILE A 134 4.84 1.94 -6.58
C ILE A 134 6.17 2.42 -5.98
N LEU A 135 6.64 3.60 -6.38
CA LEU A 135 7.88 4.15 -5.82
C LEU A 135 7.58 4.95 -4.55
N LYS A 136 8.14 4.54 -3.41
CA LYS A 136 8.19 5.36 -2.20
C LYS A 136 9.25 6.46 -2.39
N ILE A 137 8.84 7.72 -2.42
CA ILE A 137 9.71 8.85 -2.82
C ILE A 137 10.37 9.58 -1.65
N ASN A 138 9.86 9.41 -0.43
CA ASN A 138 10.44 9.99 0.79
C ASN A 138 10.71 8.91 1.86
N HIS A 139 11.52 9.25 2.85
CA HIS A 139 11.74 8.41 4.03
C HIS A 139 12.19 9.26 5.21
N ASN A 140 12.24 8.66 6.40
CA ASN A 140 12.79 9.31 7.58
C ASN A 140 14.31 9.48 7.51
N GLN A 141 14.84 10.60 7.99
CA GLN A 141 16.28 10.86 8.03
C GLN A 141 16.96 10.21 9.25
N LEU A 142 17.50 9.00 9.06
CA LEU A 142 18.17 8.22 10.12
C LEU A 142 19.71 8.29 10.14
N LEU A 143 20.34 9.01 9.20
CA LEU A 143 21.81 9.06 9.09
C LEU A 143 22.46 10.22 9.87
N SER A 144 21.72 10.88 10.77
CA SER A 144 22.19 11.99 11.59
C SER A 144 22.09 11.67 13.09
N TYR A 145 23.04 12.16 13.89
CA TYR A 145 22.95 12.10 15.36
C TYR A 145 22.93 13.52 15.96
N PRO A 146 21.95 13.88 16.81
CA PRO A 146 20.80 13.05 17.21
C PRO A 146 19.85 12.77 16.02
N ASN A 147 19.08 11.69 16.12
CA ASN A 147 18.10 11.34 15.09
C ASN A 147 17.06 12.45 14.95
N THR A 148 16.66 12.73 13.71
CA THR A 148 15.53 13.60 13.40
C THR A 148 14.42 12.76 12.78
N TYR A 149 13.16 13.18 12.97
CA TYR A 149 11.99 12.46 12.47
C TYR A 149 11.31 13.24 11.36
N ASP A 150 12.07 13.49 10.30
CA ASP A 150 11.62 14.27 9.15
C ASP A 150 11.61 13.44 7.87
N GLN A 151 10.50 13.53 7.14
CA GLN A 151 10.34 12.92 5.83
C GLN A 151 10.98 13.80 4.77
N ILE A 152 12.09 13.30 4.22
CA ILE A 152 12.86 13.95 3.16
C ILE A 152 12.66 13.20 1.84
N LEU A 153 12.60 13.96 0.73
CA LEU A 153 12.56 13.37 -0.60
C LEU A 153 13.91 12.74 -0.94
N PHE A 154 13.88 11.49 -1.39
CA PHE A 154 15.06 10.74 -1.84
C PHE A 154 14.94 10.26 -3.29
N ALA A 155 13.75 10.44 -3.89
CA ALA A 155 13.50 10.21 -5.29
C ALA A 155 12.54 11.26 -5.86
N SER A 156 12.61 11.45 -7.17
CA SER A 156 11.70 12.32 -7.93
C SER A 156 10.59 11.52 -8.60
N VAL A 157 9.45 12.18 -8.84
CA VAL A 157 8.35 11.62 -9.66
C VAL A 157 8.84 11.26 -11.07
N LYS A 158 9.80 12.02 -11.62
CA LYS A 158 10.43 11.69 -12.91
C LYS A 158 11.14 10.34 -12.86
N GLN A 159 11.92 10.07 -11.82
CA GLN A 159 12.57 8.76 -11.64
C GLN A 159 11.55 7.63 -11.50
N ALA A 160 10.44 7.85 -10.78
CA ALA A 160 9.35 6.87 -10.70
C ALA A 160 8.83 6.51 -12.09
N ARG A 161 8.53 7.54 -12.90
CA ARG A 161 8.03 7.39 -14.27
C ARG A 161 9.04 6.67 -15.17
N ASP A 162 10.30 7.08 -15.13
CA ASP A 162 11.36 6.52 -15.97
C ASP A 162 11.65 5.04 -15.62
N LEU A 163 11.40 4.63 -14.38
CA LEU A 163 11.46 3.23 -13.93
C LEU A 163 10.18 2.42 -14.21
N GLY A 164 9.12 3.06 -14.71
CA GLY A 164 7.85 2.40 -15.03
C GLY A 164 6.95 2.13 -13.82
N ALA A 165 7.16 2.82 -12.69
CA ALA A 165 6.21 2.77 -11.58
C ALA A 165 4.87 3.37 -11.99
N VAL A 166 3.78 2.72 -11.60
CA VAL A 166 2.41 3.15 -11.94
C VAL A 166 1.89 4.20 -10.96
N ALA A 167 2.49 4.30 -9.78
CA ALA A 167 2.18 5.30 -8.77
C ALA A 167 3.41 5.66 -7.92
N VAL A 168 3.27 6.69 -7.10
CA VAL A 168 4.23 7.06 -6.05
C VAL A 168 3.57 6.98 -4.68
N GLY A 169 4.35 6.62 -3.67
CA GLY A 169 3.95 6.66 -2.26
C GLY A 169 4.77 7.70 -1.51
N ALA A 170 4.14 8.38 -0.57
CA ALA A 170 4.82 9.32 0.34
C ALA A 170 4.23 9.20 1.75
N THR A 171 5.08 9.37 2.77
CA THR A 171 4.66 9.46 4.16
C THR A 171 4.56 10.93 4.56
N ILE A 172 3.48 11.29 5.25
CA ILE A 172 3.26 12.65 5.79
C ILE A 172 2.99 12.49 7.29
N TYR A 173 3.75 13.20 8.12
CA TYR A 173 3.53 13.25 9.56
C TYR A 173 2.70 14.49 9.92
N PHE A 174 1.37 14.34 9.86
CA PHE A 174 0.44 15.41 10.27
C PHE A 174 0.70 15.85 11.71
N GLY A 175 0.73 17.15 11.93
CA GLY A 175 1.00 17.76 13.25
C GLY A 175 2.48 17.91 13.61
N SER A 176 3.40 17.38 12.81
CA SER A 176 4.83 17.71 12.95
C SER A 176 5.11 19.14 12.51
N PRO A 177 6.19 19.79 13.02
CA PRO A 177 6.62 21.11 12.53
C PRO A 177 6.85 21.14 11.01
N GLU A 178 7.24 20.00 10.44
CA GLU A 178 7.55 19.82 9.02
C GLU A 178 6.32 19.50 8.15
N SER A 179 5.16 19.25 8.77
CA SER A 179 3.93 18.87 8.08
C SER A 179 3.54 19.82 6.92
N PRO A 180 3.63 21.16 7.04
CA PRO A 180 3.29 22.05 5.93
C PRO A 180 4.14 21.81 4.68
N ARG A 181 5.44 21.51 4.84
CA ARG A 181 6.34 21.20 3.71
C ARG A 181 6.05 19.82 3.13
N GLN A 182 5.71 18.84 3.94
CA GLN A 182 5.42 17.47 3.49
C GLN A 182 4.10 17.36 2.71
N ILE A 183 3.17 18.31 2.89
CA ILE A 183 1.88 18.37 2.19
C ILE A 183 2.00 19.04 0.80
N GLN A 184 2.97 19.93 0.61
CA GLN A 184 3.19 20.67 -0.65
C GLN A 184 3.74 19.77 -1.76
#